data_AF-A0A7I7S7F2-F1
#
_entry.id   AF-A0A7I7S7F2-F1
#
_cell.length_a   1.000
_cell.length_b   1.000
_cell.length_c   1.000
_cell.angle_alpha   90.00
_cell.angle_beta   90.00
_cell.angle_gamma   90.00
#
_symmetry.space_group_name_H-M   'P 1'
#
loop_
_entity.id
_entity.type
_entity.pdbx_description
1 polymer ?
#
loop_
_entity_poly.entity_id
_entity_poly.type
_entity_poly.pdbx_seq_one_letter_code
_entity_poly.pdbx_strand_id
1 'polypeptide(L)'
;MLGVGAVIAGYRVERVLGVGGMGAVYLVANPELPRRDALKVLSAGLSNDPNFRARFIREADVASQLDHPNIVSIYRRGTTPDGQLWIAMQFVDGVNADQALRARQMSPQRAVRIVGEVGRALDYARRRGVIHRDVKPANILLTGGDGDEERALLGDFGIARALDDVGLTGTAGVMATVSYAAPEVISGGQVDGRADLYSLGCTLFRLLSGRSPFEGTGSQASVIMAHLQTPPPRISEVAPWLPPALDPVLTKALAKEPDQRYASGAELAAAADAALRTPAQVGPGAHPVAHPAPMQWQPQHAAPTMQPQGPQFFGGPPPGLSPSTPSTLRTPPAPQRPGRGRTAALAVAAALLAVAVLVGVLVLIRQASHSDSTAKSSTAPTSSSPAVNTSATSASSTPSSAKSTGVVPVSALADVLLSPEELSHAVGAPSLTVVKDQDSMWSDTIVDKDCDSVVMVNAQADYAGSGYTAIRSRALQDNPKDVRWDVGQAVVSFTRAEDATNYVDRSAEVWKKCANRTINARASQETNSEDLMWKVGPVSDADGIVSTTRVPEGAANAMCQEALSSRDNVVIRVWVCQRDGGDMVVRNVIDAIADKVSSHS
;
A
#
# COMPACT_ATOMS: atom_id res chain seq x y z
N MET A 1 -13.52 5.60 17.97
CA MET A 1 -13.20 4.24 18.46
C MET A 1 -13.75 4.09 19.86
N LEU A 2 -13.95 2.87 20.35
CA LEU A 2 -14.29 2.63 21.76
C LEU A 2 -13.03 2.76 22.62
N GLY A 3 -13.12 3.46 23.74
CA GLY A 3 -12.04 3.59 24.71
C GLY A 3 -11.90 2.37 25.62
N VAL A 4 -10.76 2.26 26.30
CA VAL A 4 -10.56 1.25 27.36
C VAL A 4 -11.61 1.45 28.46
N GLY A 5 -12.17 0.36 28.96
CA GLY A 5 -13.24 0.34 29.97
C GLY A 5 -14.66 0.50 29.41
N ALA A 6 -14.83 0.92 28.15
CA ALA A 6 -16.13 1.01 27.49
C ALA A 6 -16.81 -0.36 27.42
N VAL A 7 -18.16 -0.37 27.43
CA VAL A 7 -18.96 -1.60 27.36
C VAL A 7 -19.79 -1.61 26.08
N ILE A 8 -19.73 -2.72 25.35
CA ILE A 8 -20.46 -2.94 24.10
C ILE A 8 -21.02 -4.37 24.11
N ALA A 9 -22.34 -4.52 23.94
CA ALA A 9 -23.02 -5.83 24.01
C ALA A 9 -22.66 -6.65 25.28
N GLY A 10 -22.47 -5.99 26.42
CA GLY A 10 -22.02 -6.58 27.69
C GLY A 10 -20.50 -6.76 27.82
N TYR A 11 -19.78 -6.88 26.72
CA TYR A 11 -18.32 -7.00 26.69
C TYR A 11 -17.63 -5.71 27.12
N ARG A 12 -16.63 -5.80 28.00
CA ARG A 12 -15.80 -4.65 28.42
C ARG A 12 -14.51 -4.59 27.61
N VAL A 13 -14.24 -3.47 26.96
CA VAL A 13 -13.00 -3.22 26.19
C VAL A 13 -11.80 -3.12 27.13
N GLU A 14 -10.79 -3.98 26.93
CA GLU A 14 -9.49 -3.91 27.60
C GLU A 14 -8.47 -3.14 26.76
N ARG A 15 -8.39 -3.39 25.45
CA ARG A 15 -7.54 -2.64 24.50
C ARG A 15 -7.99 -2.83 23.05
N VAL A 16 -7.44 -2.02 22.15
CA VAL A 16 -7.52 -2.26 20.70
C VAL A 16 -6.54 -3.38 20.30
N LEU A 17 -6.98 -4.31 19.44
CA LEU A 17 -6.16 -5.32 18.78
C LEU A 17 -5.75 -4.87 17.37
N GLY A 18 -6.65 -4.19 16.66
CA GLY A 18 -6.38 -3.63 15.33
C GLY A 18 -7.53 -2.78 14.80
N VAL A 19 -7.25 -1.98 13.77
CA VAL A 19 -8.22 -1.11 13.08
C VAL A 19 -8.01 -1.25 11.59
N GLY A 20 -9.10 -1.29 10.81
CA GLY A 20 -9.06 -1.31 9.35
C GLY A 20 -10.36 -0.79 8.73
N GLY A 21 -10.45 -0.76 7.40
CA GLY A 21 -11.57 -0.14 6.70
C GLY A 21 -12.96 -0.72 7.02
N MET A 22 -13.02 -1.95 7.53
CA MET A 22 -14.28 -2.59 7.94
C MET A 22 -14.71 -2.27 9.37
N GLY A 23 -13.82 -1.74 10.21
CA GLY A 23 -14.08 -1.50 11.63
C GLY A 23 -12.85 -1.74 12.51
N ALA A 24 -13.08 -1.99 13.80
CA ALA A 24 -12.03 -2.20 14.78
C ALA A 24 -12.22 -3.54 15.53
N VAL A 25 -11.10 -4.17 15.88
CA VAL A 25 -11.05 -5.37 16.70
C VAL A 25 -10.51 -5.00 18.07
N TYR A 26 -11.21 -5.41 19.12
CA TYR A 26 -10.90 -5.12 20.52
C TYR A 26 -10.62 -6.42 21.28
N LEU A 27 -9.69 -6.35 22.22
CA LEU A 27 -9.59 -7.33 23.29
C LEU A 27 -10.66 -6.98 24.32
N VAL A 28 -11.53 -7.93 24.64
CA VAL A 28 -12.62 -7.71 25.59
C VAL A 28 -12.64 -8.76 26.68
N ALA A 29 -12.96 -8.33 27.90
CA ALA A 29 -13.37 -9.24 28.96
C ALA A 29 -14.79 -9.74 28.65
N ASN A 30 -14.98 -11.07 28.70
CA ASN A 30 -16.29 -11.68 28.54
C ASN A 30 -17.19 -11.34 29.75
N PRO A 31 -18.49 -11.01 29.56
CA PRO A 31 -19.37 -10.59 30.65
C PRO A 31 -19.75 -11.71 31.65
N GLU A 32 -19.65 -12.98 31.25
CA GLU A 32 -20.20 -14.12 31.98
C GLU A 32 -19.10 -15.11 32.42
N LEU A 33 -18.02 -15.21 31.65
CA LEU A 33 -16.95 -16.18 31.86
C LEU A 33 -15.62 -15.47 32.16
N PRO A 34 -14.74 -16.04 33.00
CA PRO A 34 -13.42 -15.47 33.33
C PRO A 34 -12.42 -15.69 32.18
N ARG A 35 -12.73 -15.18 30.99
CA ARG A 35 -11.88 -15.26 29.80
C ARG A 35 -11.92 -13.98 28.98
N ARG A 36 -10.96 -13.85 28.06
CA ARG A 36 -10.90 -12.82 27.04
C ARG A 36 -11.43 -13.35 25.72
N ASP A 37 -12.27 -12.55 25.07
CA ASP A 37 -12.72 -12.76 23.69
C ASP A 37 -12.13 -11.64 22.80
N ALA A 38 -12.07 -11.86 21.50
CA ALA A 38 -11.80 -10.81 20.52
C ALA A 38 -13.14 -10.31 19.95
N LEU A 39 -13.39 -9.01 20.00
CA LEU A 39 -14.65 -8.40 19.51
C LEU A 39 -14.37 -7.51 18.31
N LYS A 40 -14.84 -7.91 17.13
CA LYS A 40 -14.80 -7.10 15.92
C LYS A 40 -16.10 -6.31 15.81
N VAL A 41 -15.99 -4.99 15.81
CA VAL A 41 -17.11 -4.04 15.71
C VAL A 41 -16.98 -3.34 14.36
N LEU A 42 -18.01 -3.45 13.53
CA LEU A 42 -17.99 -2.92 12.17
C LEU A 42 -18.28 -1.42 12.12
N SER A 43 -17.81 -0.78 11.05
CA SER A 43 -18.09 0.64 10.81
C SER A 43 -19.59 0.90 10.66
N ALA A 44 -20.03 2.11 11.00
CA ALA A 44 -21.44 2.51 10.86
C ALA A 44 -21.92 2.41 9.40
N GLY A 45 -21.07 2.77 8.43
CA GLY A 45 -21.38 2.67 7.00
C GLY A 45 -21.72 1.24 6.56
N LEU A 46 -20.88 0.25 6.91
CA LEU A 46 -21.15 -1.16 6.59
C LEU A 46 -22.33 -1.72 7.39
N SER A 47 -22.51 -1.28 8.64
CA SER A 47 -23.61 -1.74 9.49
C SER A 47 -24.97 -1.26 8.98
N ASN A 48 -25.02 -0.11 8.31
CA ASN A 48 -26.25 0.50 7.80
C ASN A 48 -26.66 0.00 6.40
N ASP A 49 -25.78 -0.68 5.65
CA ASP A 49 -26.15 -1.37 4.40
C ASP A 49 -26.96 -2.65 4.70
N PRO A 50 -28.25 -2.74 4.29
CA PRO A 50 -29.07 -3.94 4.51
C PRO A 50 -28.53 -5.18 3.81
N ASN A 51 -27.92 -5.03 2.63
CA ASN A 51 -27.38 -6.13 1.83
C ASN A 51 -26.08 -6.67 2.44
N PHE A 52 -25.21 -5.79 2.94
CA PHE A 52 -24.06 -6.19 3.75
C PHE A 52 -24.52 -6.89 5.04
N ARG A 53 -25.46 -6.29 5.79
CA ARG A 53 -26.01 -6.84 7.04
C ARG A 53 -26.56 -8.27 6.88
N ALA A 54 -27.37 -8.51 5.85
CA ALA A 54 -27.94 -9.84 5.59
C ALA A 54 -26.85 -10.89 5.29
N ARG A 55 -25.83 -10.51 4.51
CA ARG A 55 -24.67 -11.38 4.21
C ARG A 55 -23.81 -11.66 5.45
N PHE A 56 -23.45 -10.62 6.21
CA PHE A 56 -22.72 -10.73 7.48
C PHE A 56 -23.37 -11.70 8.46
N ILE A 57 -24.70 -11.58 8.64
CA ILE A 57 -25.49 -12.47 9.50
C ILE A 57 -25.38 -13.92 9.02
N ARG A 58 -25.65 -14.17 7.73
CA ARG A 58 -25.61 -15.50 7.11
C ARG A 58 -24.22 -16.14 7.18
N GLU A 59 -23.17 -15.37 6.88
CA GLU A 59 -21.78 -15.86 6.84
C GLU A 59 -21.26 -16.15 8.25
N ALA A 60 -21.56 -15.31 9.23
CA ALA A 60 -21.24 -15.57 10.63
C ALA A 60 -22.02 -16.78 11.19
N ASP A 61 -23.27 -17.01 10.76
CA ASP A 61 -24.04 -18.20 11.15
C ASP A 61 -23.48 -19.49 10.56
N VAL A 62 -22.98 -19.45 9.32
CA VAL A 62 -22.31 -20.60 8.68
C VAL A 62 -20.93 -20.84 9.30
N ALA A 63 -20.14 -19.79 9.52
CA ALA A 63 -18.80 -19.90 10.09
C ALA A 63 -18.83 -20.30 11.58
N SER A 64 -19.88 -19.96 12.35
CA SER A 64 -20.01 -20.39 13.75
C SER A 64 -20.24 -21.90 13.94
N GLN A 65 -20.58 -22.62 12.86
CA GLN A 65 -20.71 -24.08 12.85
C GLN A 65 -19.36 -24.81 12.64
N LEU A 66 -18.26 -24.07 12.42
CA LEU A 66 -16.93 -24.63 12.22
C LEU A 66 -16.21 -24.82 13.56
N ASP A 67 -16.06 -26.09 13.96
CA ASP A 67 -15.26 -26.50 15.13
C ASP A 67 -14.02 -27.29 14.68
N HIS A 68 -12.86 -26.65 14.72
CA HIS A 68 -11.59 -27.21 14.27
C HIS A 68 -10.41 -26.51 14.98
N PRO A 69 -9.36 -27.23 15.43
CA PRO A 69 -8.26 -26.65 16.21
C PRO A 69 -7.43 -25.57 15.49
N ASN A 70 -7.50 -25.52 14.15
CA ASN A 70 -6.86 -24.51 13.30
C ASN A 70 -7.85 -23.47 12.72
N ILE A 71 -9.05 -23.31 13.31
CA ILE A 71 -10.04 -22.27 12.95
C ILE A 71 -10.35 -21.43 14.19
N VAL A 72 -10.38 -20.10 14.05
CA VAL A 72 -10.80 -19.18 15.12
C VAL A 72 -12.31 -19.34 15.36
N SER A 73 -12.71 -19.84 16.53
CA SER A 73 -14.12 -20.06 16.84
C SER A 73 -14.90 -18.74 16.95
N ILE A 74 -16.10 -18.68 16.38
CA ILE A 74 -17.05 -17.59 16.58
C ILE A 74 -17.97 -17.95 17.75
N TYR A 75 -18.11 -17.05 18.73
CA TYR A 75 -18.92 -17.29 19.93
C TYR A 75 -20.28 -16.62 19.89
N ARG A 76 -20.33 -15.35 19.48
CA ARG A 76 -21.57 -14.55 19.40
C ARG A 76 -21.48 -13.53 18.28
N ARG A 77 -22.63 -13.15 17.72
CA ARG A 77 -22.78 -11.96 16.88
C ARG A 77 -23.99 -11.17 17.32
N GLY A 78 -24.08 -9.92 16.91
CA GLY A 78 -25.28 -9.13 17.16
C GLY A 78 -25.24 -7.75 16.52
N THR A 79 -26.11 -6.89 17.04
CA THR A 79 -26.17 -5.46 16.73
C THR A 79 -26.17 -4.69 18.04
N THR A 80 -25.55 -3.52 18.08
CA THR A 80 -25.67 -2.57 19.21
C THR A 80 -27.01 -1.81 19.14
N PRO A 81 -27.43 -1.10 20.21
CA PRO A 81 -28.65 -0.28 20.18
C PRO A 81 -28.65 0.82 19.11
N ASP A 82 -27.48 1.36 18.78
CA ASP A 82 -27.23 2.34 17.71
C ASP A 82 -27.03 1.72 16.32
N GLY A 83 -27.23 0.40 16.18
CA GLY A 83 -27.26 -0.28 14.89
C GLY A 83 -25.93 -0.86 14.40
N GLN A 84 -24.82 -0.72 15.12
CA GLN A 84 -23.52 -1.27 14.69
C GLN A 84 -23.48 -2.81 14.79
N LEU A 85 -23.00 -3.46 13.73
CA LEU A 85 -22.79 -4.91 13.72
C LEU A 85 -21.52 -5.28 14.48
N TRP A 86 -21.59 -6.37 15.25
CA TRP A 86 -20.45 -6.89 16.00
C TRP A 86 -20.40 -8.42 16.00
N ILE A 87 -19.20 -8.96 16.15
CA ILE A 87 -18.93 -10.39 16.27
C ILE A 87 -17.82 -10.64 17.31
N ALA A 88 -18.13 -11.49 18.28
CA ALA A 88 -17.23 -11.97 19.32
C ALA A 88 -16.70 -13.35 18.93
N MET A 89 -15.38 -13.49 18.95
CA MET A 89 -14.65 -14.68 18.52
C MET A 89 -13.55 -15.03 19.54
N GLN A 90 -12.95 -16.19 19.38
CA GLN A 90 -11.79 -16.62 20.16
C GLN A 90 -10.67 -15.57 20.09
N PHE A 91 -10.21 -15.11 21.26
CA PHE A 91 -8.95 -14.38 21.33
C PHE A 91 -7.79 -15.37 21.19
N VAL A 92 -6.93 -15.15 20.19
CA VAL A 92 -5.66 -15.86 20.04
C VAL A 92 -4.57 -14.94 20.56
N ASP A 93 -3.93 -15.33 21.67
CA ASP A 93 -2.84 -14.57 22.26
C ASP A 93 -1.55 -14.85 21.47
N GLY A 94 -1.01 -13.83 20.80
CA GLY A 94 0.11 -13.94 19.87
C GLY A 94 0.06 -12.91 18.74
N VAL A 95 0.60 -13.27 17.58
CA VAL A 95 0.75 -12.40 16.39
C VAL A 95 0.21 -13.08 15.14
N ASN A 96 -0.10 -12.32 14.08
CA ASN A 96 -0.41 -12.94 12.79
C ASN A 96 0.86 -13.32 12.01
N ALA A 97 0.73 -14.24 11.05
CA ALA A 97 1.86 -14.75 10.27
C ALA A 97 2.58 -13.65 9.45
N ASP A 98 1.87 -12.59 9.05
CA ASP A 98 2.44 -11.41 8.38
C ASP A 98 3.33 -10.56 9.32
N GLN A 99 2.94 -10.41 10.59
CA GLN A 99 3.75 -9.79 11.64
C GLN A 99 4.99 -10.65 11.97
N ALA A 100 4.82 -11.96 12.13
CA ALA A 100 5.94 -12.88 12.37
C ALA A 100 6.97 -12.89 11.21
N LEU A 101 6.48 -12.79 9.96
CA LEU A 101 7.31 -12.63 8.77
C LEU A 101 8.10 -11.32 8.80
N ARG A 102 7.44 -10.17 9.03
CA ARG A 102 8.11 -8.86 9.16
C ARG A 102 9.14 -8.81 10.30
N ALA A 103 8.86 -9.51 11.41
CA ALA A 103 9.79 -9.64 12.53
C ALA A 103 11.02 -10.54 12.22
N ARG A 104 11.13 -11.08 11.00
CA ARG A 104 12.17 -12.04 10.56
C ARG A 104 12.19 -13.35 11.36
N GLN A 105 11.03 -13.76 11.90
CA GLN A 105 10.90 -14.99 12.70
C GLN A 105 10.39 -16.19 11.87
N MET A 106 10.19 -16.02 10.57
CA MET A 106 9.62 -17.03 9.68
C MET A 106 10.74 -17.86 9.00
N SER A 107 10.94 -19.11 9.44
CA SER A 107 11.77 -20.08 8.73
C SER A 107 10.95 -20.84 7.68
N PRO A 108 11.56 -21.46 6.65
CA PRO A 108 10.83 -22.25 5.67
C PRO A 108 10.03 -23.41 6.30
N GLN A 109 10.60 -24.07 7.30
CA GLN A 109 9.96 -25.16 8.03
C GLN A 109 8.74 -24.65 8.81
N ARG A 110 8.83 -23.48 9.46
CA ARG A 110 7.69 -22.82 10.13
C ARG A 110 6.61 -22.42 9.13
N ALA A 111 7.00 -21.86 7.97
CA ALA A 111 6.08 -21.49 6.89
C ALA A 111 5.29 -22.71 6.37
N VAL A 112 5.97 -23.83 6.09
CA VAL A 112 5.32 -25.06 5.62
C VAL A 112 4.45 -25.71 6.71
N ARG A 113 4.88 -25.69 7.99
CA ARG A 113 4.05 -26.13 9.13
C ARG A 113 2.73 -25.34 9.19
N ILE A 114 2.82 -24.01 9.20
CA ILE A 114 1.66 -23.10 9.21
C ILE A 114 0.72 -23.38 8.02
N VAL A 115 1.29 -23.58 6.83
CA VAL A 115 0.51 -23.89 5.62
C VAL A 115 -0.17 -25.26 5.70
N GLY A 116 0.44 -26.26 6.34
CA GLY A 116 -0.22 -27.54 6.65
C GLY A 116 -1.38 -27.41 7.62
N GLU A 117 -1.22 -26.61 8.67
CA GLU A 117 -2.27 -26.35 9.66
C GLU A 117 -3.48 -25.61 9.06
N VAL A 118 -3.22 -24.54 8.32
CA VAL A 118 -4.24 -23.77 7.58
C VAL A 118 -4.86 -24.63 6.47
N GLY A 119 -4.06 -25.47 5.80
CA GLY A 119 -4.55 -26.44 4.83
C GLY A 119 -5.59 -27.41 5.41
N ARG A 120 -5.35 -27.95 6.61
CA ARG A 120 -6.32 -28.80 7.33
C ARG A 120 -7.62 -28.05 7.66
N ALA A 121 -7.53 -26.78 8.06
CA ALA A 121 -8.71 -25.93 8.31
C ALA A 121 -9.54 -25.71 7.04
N LEU A 122 -8.90 -25.39 5.91
CA LEU A 122 -9.57 -25.22 4.62
C LEU A 122 -10.21 -26.51 4.12
N ASP A 123 -9.50 -27.64 4.23
CA ASP A 123 -10.03 -28.96 3.89
C ASP A 123 -11.27 -29.31 4.74
N TYR A 124 -11.25 -28.97 6.04
CA TYR A 124 -12.38 -29.15 6.95
C TYR A 124 -13.60 -28.29 6.57
N ALA A 125 -13.37 -27.02 6.23
CA ALA A 125 -14.40 -26.07 5.83
C ALA A 125 -15.03 -26.47 4.49
N ARG A 126 -14.20 -26.84 3.49
CA ARG A 126 -14.67 -27.28 2.16
C ARG A 126 -15.61 -28.48 2.25
N ARG A 127 -15.32 -29.46 3.13
CA ARG A 127 -16.21 -30.62 3.35
C ARG A 127 -17.57 -30.26 3.94
N ARG A 128 -17.75 -29.03 4.44
CA ARG A 128 -19.02 -28.47 4.95
C ARG A 128 -19.63 -27.44 3.99
N GLY A 129 -19.11 -27.32 2.77
CA GLY A 129 -19.58 -26.32 1.79
C GLY A 129 -19.16 -24.89 2.10
N VAL A 130 -18.18 -24.67 2.99
CA VAL A 130 -17.69 -23.34 3.36
C VAL A 130 -16.37 -23.06 2.65
N ILE A 131 -16.26 -21.86 2.06
CA ILE A 131 -15.09 -21.34 1.35
C ILE A 131 -14.66 -20.06 2.07
N HIS A 132 -13.36 -19.89 2.33
CA HIS A 132 -12.82 -18.77 3.11
C HIS A 132 -12.78 -17.46 2.31
N ARG A 133 -12.42 -17.51 1.01
CA ARG A 133 -12.34 -16.41 0.04
C ARG A 133 -11.31 -15.30 0.35
N ASP A 134 -10.71 -15.28 1.54
CA ASP A 134 -9.70 -14.30 1.97
C ASP A 134 -8.51 -14.94 2.72
N VAL A 135 -7.86 -15.96 2.15
CA VAL A 135 -6.69 -16.61 2.79
C VAL A 135 -5.43 -15.79 2.52
N LYS A 136 -4.84 -15.22 3.56
CA LYS A 136 -3.60 -14.41 3.53
C LYS A 136 -2.88 -14.43 4.88
N PRO A 137 -1.56 -14.14 4.95
CA PRO A 137 -0.80 -14.14 6.21
C PRO A 137 -1.36 -13.27 7.34
N ALA A 138 -2.10 -12.20 7.02
CA ALA A 138 -2.72 -11.32 8.03
C ALA A 138 -3.91 -11.96 8.76
N ASN A 139 -4.57 -12.96 8.14
CA ASN A 139 -5.74 -13.66 8.68
C ASN A 139 -5.35 -14.99 9.38
N ILE A 140 -4.06 -15.32 9.41
CA ILE A 140 -3.51 -16.51 10.07
C ILE A 140 -2.90 -16.07 11.41
N LEU A 141 -3.55 -16.41 12.51
CA LEU A 141 -3.11 -16.08 13.87
C LEU A 141 -2.23 -17.20 14.43
N LEU A 142 -1.11 -16.85 15.04
CA LEU A 142 -0.15 -17.79 15.64
C LEU A 142 -0.21 -17.64 17.17
N THR A 143 -0.40 -18.74 17.89
CA THR A 143 -0.38 -18.73 19.36
C THR A 143 1.03 -18.48 19.90
N GLY A 144 1.18 -17.61 20.90
CA GLY A 144 2.46 -17.33 21.53
C GLY A 144 3.03 -18.51 22.30
N GLY A 145 4.24 -18.95 21.91
CA GLY A 145 5.04 -19.97 22.57
C GLY A 145 6.27 -20.35 21.74
N ASP A 146 7.44 -20.46 22.36
CA ASP A 146 8.66 -20.90 21.69
C ASP A 146 8.70 -22.44 21.61
N GLY A 147 8.40 -23.02 20.44
CA GLY A 147 8.61 -24.45 20.18
C GLY A 147 7.52 -25.14 19.34
N ASP A 148 7.39 -26.45 19.53
CA ASP A 148 6.43 -27.32 18.82
C ASP A 148 4.98 -27.19 19.30
N GLU A 149 4.70 -26.29 20.26
CA GLU A 149 3.35 -25.98 20.75
C GLU A 149 2.68 -24.79 20.04
N GLU A 150 3.39 -24.10 19.14
CA GLU A 150 2.80 -23.08 18.27
C GLU A 150 1.72 -23.68 17.36
N ARG A 151 0.51 -23.10 17.41
CA ARG A 151 -0.60 -23.41 16.50
C ARG A 151 -0.95 -22.20 15.63
N ALA A 152 -1.20 -22.46 14.36
CA ALA A 152 -1.83 -21.54 13.42
C ALA A 152 -3.35 -21.73 13.41
N LEU A 153 -4.09 -20.63 13.57
CA LEU A 153 -5.54 -20.57 13.49
C LEU A 153 -5.96 -19.59 12.39
N LEU A 154 -6.79 -20.05 11.46
CA LEU A 154 -7.36 -19.23 10.40
C LEU A 154 -8.60 -18.48 10.93
N GLY A 155 -8.56 -17.15 10.87
CA GLY A 155 -9.63 -16.24 11.29
C GLY A 155 -10.22 -15.44 10.12
N ASP A 156 -11.28 -14.68 10.39
CA ASP A 156 -11.99 -13.86 9.40
C ASP A 156 -12.63 -14.64 8.21
N PHE A 157 -13.12 -15.86 8.47
CA PHE A 157 -13.89 -16.69 7.54
C PHE A 157 -15.07 -15.93 6.90
N GLY A 158 -14.95 -15.57 5.61
CA GLY A 158 -16.05 -15.10 4.75
C GLY A 158 -16.60 -13.69 5.03
N ILE A 159 -16.81 -13.35 6.32
CA ILE A 159 -17.50 -12.18 6.91
C ILE A 159 -17.13 -10.81 6.30
N ALA A 160 -15.98 -10.74 5.64
CA ALA A 160 -15.40 -9.54 5.05
C ALA A 160 -15.76 -9.29 3.57
N ARG A 161 -16.30 -10.27 2.81
CA ARG A 161 -16.41 -10.14 1.34
C ARG A 161 -17.80 -10.39 0.76
N ALA A 162 -18.56 -9.29 0.81
CA ALA A 162 -19.61 -8.89 -0.12
C ALA A 162 -19.16 -8.72 -1.60
N LEU A 163 -18.26 -9.57 -2.12
CA LEU A 163 -17.75 -9.48 -3.50
C LEU A 163 -18.74 -9.93 -4.57
N ASP A 164 -19.81 -10.64 -4.19
CA ASP A 164 -20.69 -11.34 -5.14
C ASP A 164 -21.60 -10.43 -6.00
N ASP A 165 -21.42 -9.08 -6.02
CA ASP A 165 -22.24 -8.21 -6.90
C ASP A 165 -21.75 -6.76 -7.20
N VAL A 166 -20.59 -6.30 -6.71
CA VAL A 166 -20.13 -4.91 -6.98
C VAL A 166 -18.65 -4.87 -7.39
N GLY A 167 -18.37 -4.17 -8.49
CA GLY A 167 -17.08 -4.18 -9.18
C GLY A 167 -15.86 -3.78 -8.35
N LEU A 168 -14.70 -4.31 -8.75
CA LEU A 168 -13.39 -4.08 -8.16
C LEU A 168 -12.89 -2.63 -8.41
N THR A 169 -13.39 -1.64 -7.67
CA THR A 169 -12.90 -0.26 -7.72
C THR A 169 -12.62 0.34 -6.33
N GLY A 170 -11.40 0.83 -6.13
CA GLY A 170 -11.20 2.08 -5.38
C GLY A 170 -10.58 2.10 -3.97
N THR A 171 -10.30 0.99 -3.28
CA THR A 171 -9.75 1.07 -1.89
C THR A 171 -8.51 0.22 -1.62
N ALA A 172 -7.59 0.74 -0.80
CA ALA A 172 -6.32 0.07 -0.44
C ALA A 172 -6.52 -1.27 0.30
N GLY A 173 -7.59 -1.41 1.09
CA GLY A 173 -7.96 -2.69 1.71
C GLY A 173 -8.37 -3.77 0.70
N VAL A 174 -8.92 -3.36 -0.45
CA VAL A 174 -9.19 -4.27 -1.58
C VAL A 174 -7.89 -4.63 -2.31
N MET A 175 -6.94 -3.69 -2.46
CA MET A 175 -5.62 -3.97 -3.07
C MET A 175 -4.87 -5.09 -2.35
N ALA A 176 -4.72 -5.01 -1.02
CA ALA A 176 -4.01 -6.03 -0.24
C ALA A 176 -4.65 -7.43 -0.34
N THR A 177 -5.95 -7.50 -0.64
CA THR A 177 -6.67 -8.77 -0.79
C THR A 177 -6.61 -9.33 -2.21
N VAL A 178 -6.45 -8.46 -3.23
CA VAL A 178 -6.23 -8.89 -4.62
C VAL A 178 -4.93 -9.68 -4.77
N SER A 179 -3.87 -9.35 -4.01
CA SER A 179 -2.55 -10.02 -4.06
C SER A 179 -2.54 -11.51 -3.67
N TYR A 180 -3.67 -12.07 -3.25
CA TYR A 180 -3.85 -13.50 -2.94
C TYR A 180 -5.05 -14.10 -3.67
N ALA A 181 -5.86 -13.30 -4.35
CA ALA A 181 -7.13 -13.74 -4.92
C ALA A 181 -6.92 -14.72 -6.09
N ALA A 182 -7.73 -15.79 -6.12
CA ALA A 182 -7.69 -16.75 -7.20
C ALA A 182 -8.23 -16.16 -8.52
N PRO A 183 -7.76 -16.62 -9.70
CA PRO A 183 -8.21 -16.14 -11.00
C PRO A 183 -9.74 -16.13 -11.15
N GLU A 184 -10.40 -17.22 -10.75
CA GLU A 184 -11.86 -17.38 -10.80
C GLU A 184 -12.61 -16.41 -9.87
N VAL A 185 -12.02 -16.02 -8.73
CA VAL A 185 -12.58 -15.01 -7.81
C VAL A 185 -12.47 -13.61 -8.43
N ILE A 186 -11.38 -13.35 -9.16
CA ILE A 186 -11.16 -12.07 -9.86
C ILE A 186 -12.09 -11.95 -11.08
N SER A 187 -12.28 -13.05 -11.82
CA SER A 187 -13.14 -13.09 -13.02
C SER A 187 -14.64 -13.22 -12.75
N GLY A 188 -15.07 -13.38 -11.49
CA GLY A 188 -16.48 -13.64 -11.17
C GLY A 188 -16.98 -15.00 -11.68
N GLY A 189 -16.08 -15.98 -11.80
CA GLY A 189 -16.39 -17.34 -12.26
C GLY A 189 -17.02 -18.21 -11.17
N GLN A 190 -17.17 -19.50 -11.45
CA GLN A 190 -17.56 -20.47 -10.41
C GLN A 190 -16.40 -20.65 -9.43
N VAL A 191 -16.66 -20.36 -8.14
CA VAL A 191 -15.67 -20.42 -7.06
C VAL A 191 -15.94 -21.66 -6.19
N ASP A 192 -14.98 -22.58 -6.13
CA ASP A 192 -14.96 -23.70 -5.19
C ASP A 192 -13.80 -23.56 -4.18
N GLY A 193 -13.60 -24.56 -3.32
CA GLY A 193 -12.53 -24.54 -2.31
C GLY A 193 -11.10 -24.54 -2.86
N ARG A 194 -10.87 -24.74 -4.18
CA ARG A 194 -9.54 -24.59 -4.80
C ARG A 194 -9.13 -23.12 -4.97
N ALA A 195 -10.06 -22.18 -4.86
CA ALA A 195 -9.75 -20.75 -4.75
C ALA A 195 -8.95 -20.45 -3.47
N ASP A 196 -9.35 -21.07 -2.35
CA ASP A 196 -8.62 -20.98 -1.08
C ASP A 196 -7.24 -21.67 -1.18
N LEU A 197 -7.11 -22.75 -1.95
CA LEU A 197 -5.82 -23.42 -2.17
C LEU A 197 -4.85 -22.60 -3.02
N TYR A 198 -5.34 -21.85 -4.02
CA TYR A 198 -4.52 -20.86 -4.74
C TYR A 198 -4.06 -19.75 -3.79
N SER A 199 -4.98 -19.24 -2.97
CA SER A 199 -4.69 -18.18 -1.98
C SER A 199 -3.70 -18.66 -0.89
N LEU A 200 -3.77 -19.94 -0.50
CA LEU A 200 -2.80 -20.62 0.35
C LEU A 200 -1.44 -20.80 -0.36
N GLY A 201 -1.43 -21.02 -1.68
CA GLY A 201 -0.22 -21.00 -2.50
C GLY A 201 0.46 -19.61 -2.52
N CYS A 202 -0.31 -18.53 -2.69
CA CYS A 202 0.19 -17.16 -2.58
C CYS A 202 0.74 -16.88 -1.17
N THR A 203 0.05 -17.37 -0.14
CA THR A 203 0.46 -17.30 1.26
C THR A 203 1.79 -18.02 1.49
N LEU A 204 1.94 -19.27 1.02
CA LEU A 204 3.19 -20.04 1.12
C LEU A 204 4.35 -19.31 0.43
N PHE A 205 4.14 -18.82 -0.79
CA PHE A 205 5.15 -18.07 -1.55
C PHE A 205 5.66 -16.85 -0.74
N ARG A 206 4.77 -16.10 -0.10
CA ARG A 206 5.12 -14.93 0.74
C ARG A 206 5.81 -15.31 2.05
N LEU A 207 5.33 -16.34 2.74
CA LEU A 207 5.97 -16.80 3.98
C LEU A 207 7.39 -17.36 3.72
N LEU A 208 7.67 -17.84 2.51
CA LEU A 208 8.99 -18.32 2.09
C LEU A 208 9.94 -17.21 1.61
N SER A 209 9.45 -16.26 0.78
CA SER A 209 10.30 -15.25 0.12
C SER A 209 10.27 -13.85 0.74
N GLY A 210 9.30 -13.58 1.63
CA GLY A 210 8.99 -12.23 2.09
C GLY A 210 8.10 -11.42 1.15
N ARG A 211 7.84 -11.88 -0.08
CA ARG A 211 7.11 -11.15 -1.14
C ARG A 211 5.91 -11.92 -1.67
N SER A 212 4.86 -11.26 -2.13
CA SER A 212 3.74 -11.93 -2.83
C SER A 212 4.11 -12.29 -4.28
N PRO A 213 3.50 -13.33 -4.91
CA PRO A 213 3.94 -13.84 -6.22
C PRO A 213 3.97 -12.81 -7.37
N PHE A 214 3.09 -11.81 -7.33
CA PHE A 214 2.99 -10.78 -8.37
C PHE A 214 3.22 -9.36 -7.81
N GLU A 215 3.99 -9.25 -6.72
CA GLU A 215 4.37 -7.99 -6.10
C GLU A 215 5.44 -7.26 -6.94
N GLY A 216 5.13 -6.04 -7.37
CA GLY A 216 6.02 -5.20 -8.20
C GLY A 216 5.68 -5.14 -9.69
N THR A 217 4.53 -5.66 -10.14
CA THR A 217 4.11 -5.54 -11.56
C THR A 217 3.63 -4.13 -11.96
N GLY A 218 3.53 -3.20 -11.01
CA GLY A 218 3.04 -1.84 -11.21
C GLY A 218 1.68 -1.59 -10.51
N SER A 219 0.69 -1.12 -11.26
CA SER A 219 -0.64 -0.75 -10.73
C SER A 219 -1.47 -1.95 -10.24
N GLN A 220 -2.53 -1.72 -9.47
CA GLN A 220 -3.47 -2.78 -9.05
C GLN A 220 -4.00 -3.61 -10.24
N ALA A 221 -4.28 -2.96 -11.38
CA ALA A 221 -4.71 -3.65 -12.59
C ALA A 221 -3.65 -4.60 -13.16
N SER A 222 -2.36 -4.29 -13.01
CA SER A 222 -1.26 -5.20 -13.40
C SER A 222 -1.22 -6.45 -12.51
N VAL A 223 -1.45 -6.31 -11.19
CA VAL A 223 -1.49 -7.44 -10.25
C VAL A 223 -2.70 -8.34 -10.57
N ILE A 224 -3.88 -7.74 -10.80
CA ILE A 224 -5.08 -8.43 -11.29
C ILE A 224 -4.76 -9.24 -12.55
N MET A 225 -4.16 -8.60 -13.55
CA MET A 225 -3.82 -9.24 -14.83
C MET A 225 -2.77 -10.34 -14.66
N ALA A 226 -1.82 -10.17 -13.74
CA ALA A 226 -0.80 -11.18 -13.44
C ALA A 226 -1.38 -12.40 -12.72
N HIS A 227 -2.32 -12.20 -11.79
CA HIS A 227 -3.11 -13.28 -11.22
C HIS A 227 -3.90 -14.03 -12.30
N LEU A 228 -4.47 -13.35 -13.28
CA LEU A 228 -5.23 -13.99 -14.37
C LEU A 228 -4.33 -14.72 -15.39
N GLN A 229 -3.22 -14.13 -15.84
CA GLN A 229 -2.51 -14.57 -17.06
C GLN A 229 -1.02 -14.85 -16.88
N THR A 230 -0.33 -14.18 -15.97
CA THR A 230 1.13 -14.33 -15.84
C THR A 230 1.48 -15.64 -15.11
N PRO A 231 2.38 -16.48 -15.64
CA PRO A 231 2.89 -17.65 -14.92
C PRO A 231 3.47 -17.24 -13.55
N PRO A 232 3.30 -18.04 -12.49
CA PRO A 232 3.91 -17.73 -11.20
C PRO A 232 5.44 -17.68 -11.34
N PRO A 233 6.14 -16.72 -10.70
CA PRO A 233 7.60 -16.71 -10.70
C PRO A 233 8.14 -17.94 -9.97
N ARG A 234 9.35 -18.35 -10.33
CA ARG A 234 10.07 -19.40 -9.61
C ARG A 234 10.56 -18.87 -8.27
N ILE A 235 10.31 -19.62 -7.21
CA ILE A 235 10.76 -19.23 -5.87
C ILE A 235 12.28 -19.31 -5.76
N SER A 236 12.93 -20.20 -6.54
CA SER A 236 14.39 -20.29 -6.61
C SER A 236 15.06 -19.08 -7.28
N GLU A 237 14.33 -18.33 -8.11
CA GLU A 237 14.83 -17.09 -8.73
C GLU A 237 14.63 -15.88 -7.79
N VAL A 238 13.53 -15.85 -7.02
CA VAL A 238 13.23 -14.78 -6.05
C VAL A 238 13.99 -14.94 -4.72
N ALA A 239 14.22 -16.18 -4.31
CA ALA A 239 14.91 -16.55 -3.07
C ALA A 239 15.88 -17.73 -3.31
N PRO A 240 17.08 -17.48 -3.91
CA PRO A 240 18.03 -18.53 -4.31
C PRO A 240 18.61 -19.40 -3.20
N TRP A 241 18.32 -19.08 -1.94
CA TRP A 241 18.68 -19.85 -0.76
C TRP A 241 17.67 -20.98 -0.44
N LEU A 242 16.53 -21.03 -1.13
CA LEU A 242 15.53 -22.08 -1.02
C LEU A 242 15.77 -23.23 -2.02
N PRO A 243 15.41 -24.48 -1.69
CA PRO A 243 15.54 -25.61 -2.62
C PRO A 243 14.73 -25.41 -3.91
N PRO A 244 15.32 -25.58 -5.12
CA PRO A 244 14.60 -25.49 -6.39
C PRO A 244 13.44 -26.49 -6.54
N ALA A 245 13.40 -27.54 -5.71
CA ALA A 245 12.29 -28.48 -5.62
C ALA A 245 10.95 -27.81 -5.23
N LEU A 246 10.97 -26.60 -4.67
CA LEU A 246 9.75 -25.82 -4.38
C LEU A 246 9.12 -25.17 -5.63
N ASP A 247 9.86 -24.97 -6.71
CA ASP A 247 9.34 -24.38 -7.95
C ASP A 247 8.15 -25.16 -8.53
N PRO A 248 8.21 -26.49 -8.76
CA PRO A 248 7.05 -27.25 -9.24
C PRO A 248 5.90 -27.27 -8.23
N VAL A 249 6.18 -27.19 -6.92
CA VAL A 249 5.14 -27.13 -5.88
C VAL A 249 4.34 -25.84 -6.00
N LEU A 250 5.02 -24.69 -6.05
CA LEU A 250 4.36 -23.39 -6.17
C LEU A 250 3.75 -23.19 -7.56
N THR A 251 4.35 -23.75 -8.61
CA THR A 251 3.77 -23.77 -9.96
C THR A 251 2.43 -24.50 -9.98
N LYS A 252 2.32 -25.68 -9.34
CA LYS A 252 1.05 -26.41 -9.21
C LYS A 252 0.04 -25.66 -8.32
N ALA A 253 0.49 -25.10 -7.20
CA ALA A 253 -0.39 -24.36 -6.28
C ALA A 253 -1.02 -23.10 -6.93
N LEU A 254 -0.23 -22.39 -7.75
CA LEU A 254 -0.59 -21.15 -8.43
C LEU A 254 -1.02 -21.36 -9.89
N ALA A 255 -1.39 -22.59 -10.26
CA ALA A 255 -1.93 -22.88 -11.59
C ALA A 255 -3.23 -22.11 -11.82
N LYS A 256 -3.41 -21.56 -13.03
CA LYS A 256 -4.55 -20.69 -13.35
C LYS A 256 -5.86 -21.45 -13.33
N GLU A 257 -5.89 -22.60 -14.01
CA GLU A 257 -7.03 -23.52 -13.98
C GLU A 257 -7.16 -24.21 -12.61
N PRO A 258 -8.33 -24.16 -11.94
CA PRO A 258 -8.55 -24.81 -10.64
C PRO A 258 -8.26 -26.32 -10.64
N ASP A 259 -8.56 -27.02 -11.74
CA ASP A 259 -8.33 -28.47 -11.88
C ASP A 259 -6.85 -28.86 -11.92
N GLN A 260 -5.94 -27.93 -12.21
CA GLN A 260 -4.50 -28.19 -12.23
C GLN A 260 -3.83 -28.03 -10.85
N ARG A 261 -4.58 -27.54 -9.85
CA ARG A 261 -4.07 -27.30 -8.49
C ARG A 261 -4.04 -28.57 -7.65
N TYR A 262 -3.57 -28.46 -6.41
CA TYR A 262 -3.68 -29.51 -5.40
C TYR A 262 -5.15 -29.83 -5.08
N ALA A 263 -5.44 -31.08 -4.76
CA ALA A 263 -6.80 -31.51 -4.41
C ALA A 263 -7.19 -31.15 -2.97
N SER A 264 -6.20 -30.90 -2.10
CA SER A 264 -6.36 -30.54 -0.69
C SER A 264 -5.19 -29.68 -0.19
N GLY A 265 -5.41 -28.97 0.92
CA GLY A 265 -4.36 -28.24 1.62
C GLY A 265 -3.30 -29.17 2.23
N ALA A 266 -3.72 -30.36 2.67
CA ALA A 266 -2.80 -31.41 3.11
C ALA A 266 -1.84 -31.89 2.00
N GLU A 267 -2.31 -32.04 0.75
CA GLU A 267 -1.47 -32.45 -0.39
C GLU A 267 -0.42 -31.37 -0.73
N LEU A 268 -0.82 -30.09 -0.72
CA LEU A 268 0.08 -28.94 -0.92
C LEU A 268 1.18 -28.91 0.15
N ALA A 269 0.82 -29.02 1.42
CA ALA A 269 1.77 -28.96 2.52
C ALA A 269 2.75 -30.15 2.51
N ALA A 270 2.27 -31.36 2.23
CA ALA A 270 3.13 -32.54 2.11
C ALA A 270 4.13 -32.40 0.94
N ALA A 271 3.70 -31.84 -0.19
CA ALA A 271 4.59 -31.57 -1.32
C ALA A 271 5.66 -30.51 -0.98
N ALA A 272 5.29 -29.43 -0.27
CA ALA A 272 6.24 -28.41 0.17
C ALA A 272 7.25 -28.95 1.20
N ASP A 273 6.82 -29.80 2.14
CA ASP A 273 7.67 -30.44 3.15
C ASP A 273 8.64 -31.49 2.53
N ALA A 274 8.20 -32.21 1.49
CA ALA A 274 9.08 -33.06 0.69
C ALA A 274 10.12 -32.23 -0.10
N ALA A 275 9.71 -31.11 -0.69
CA ALA A 275 10.60 -30.20 -1.41
C ALA A 275 11.66 -29.57 -0.49
N LEU A 276 11.30 -29.15 0.74
CA LEU A 276 12.27 -28.62 1.71
C LEU A 276 13.31 -29.63 2.18
N ARG A 277 12.96 -30.93 2.21
CA ARG A 277 13.89 -32.02 2.59
C ARG A 277 14.76 -32.50 1.44
N THR A 278 14.49 -32.06 0.21
CA THR A 278 15.33 -32.37 -0.95
C THR A 278 16.58 -31.47 -0.90
N PRO A 279 17.80 -32.03 -0.78
CA PRO A 279 19.01 -31.22 -0.76
C PRO A 279 19.12 -30.40 -2.05
N ALA A 280 19.42 -29.11 -1.93
CA ALA A 280 19.73 -28.29 -3.09
C ALA A 280 20.93 -28.92 -3.83
N GLN A 281 20.66 -29.53 -4.98
CA GLN A 281 21.71 -30.03 -5.87
C GLN A 281 22.45 -28.82 -6.42
N VAL A 282 23.55 -28.45 -5.76
CA VAL A 282 24.46 -27.42 -6.23
C VAL A 282 24.99 -27.89 -7.59
N GLY A 283 24.53 -27.25 -8.66
CA GLY A 283 24.96 -27.59 -10.01
C GLY A 283 26.48 -27.49 -10.15
N PRO A 284 27.12 -28.32 -10.99
CA PRO A 284 28.57 -28.30 -11.18
C PRO A 284 28.98 -26.96 -11.82
N GLY A 285 29.40 -26.01 -10.97
CA GLY A 285 29.71 -24.63 -11.37
C GLY A 285 29.90 -23.65 -10.21
N ALA A 286 29.32 -23.92 -9.02
CA ALA A 286 29.60 -23.12 -7.84
C ALA A 286 30.89 -23.60 -7.14
N HIS A 287 32.00 -22.86 -7.33
CA HIS A 287 33.18 -23.03 -6.48
C HIS A 287 32.84 -22.63 -5.04
N PRO A 288 33.21 -23.44 -4.02
CA PRO A 288 32.99 -23.05 -2.63
C PRO A 288 33.89 -21.86 -2.29
N VAL A 289 33.27 -20.72 -1.95
CA VAL A 289 33.97 -19.63 -1.28
C VAL A 289 34.37 -20.13 0.10
N ALA A 290 35.67 -20.24 0.35
CA ALA A 290 36.18 -20.72 1.63
C ALA A 290 35.81 -19.71 2.74
N HIS A 291 34.93 -20.12 3.65
CA HIS A 291 34.78 -19.41 4.93
C HIS A 291 36.05 -19.61 5.77
N PRO A 292 36.59 -18.55 6.41
CA PRO A 292 37.67 -18.70 7.38
C PRO A 292 37.15 -19.52 8.58
N ALA A 293 37.98 -20.44 9.08
CA ALA A 293 37.63 -21.31 10.19
C ALA A 293 37.35 -20.51 11.49
N PRO A 294 36.45 -20.98 12.37
CA PRO A 294 36.14 -20.30 13.62
C PRO A 294 37.37 -20.29 14.55
N MET A 295 37.79 -19.08 14.92
CA MET A 295 38.92 -18.85 15.82
C MET A 295 38.58 -19.32 17.24
N GLN A 296 39.21 -20.41 17.68
CA GLN A 296 39.03 -20.95 19.02
C GLN A 296 39.67 -20.02 20.06
N TRP A 297 38.87 -19.48 20.98
CA TRP A 297 39.37 -18.74 22.13
C TRP A 297 39.98 -19.70 23.16
N GLN A 298 41.29 -19.60 23.37
CA GLN A 298 41.97 -20.19 24.53
C GLN A 298 42.27 -19.10 25.57
N PRO A 299 41.85 -19.25 26.84
CA PRO A 299 42.21 -18.32 27.89
C PRO A 299 43.64 -18.62 28.39
N GLN A 300 44.54 -17.64 28.30
CA GLN A 300 45.87 -17.72 28.90
C GLN A 300 46.04 -16.66 29.99
N HIS A 301 46.35 -17.11 31.21
CA HIS A 301 46.64 -16.26 32.36
C HIS A 301 48.12 -15.86 32.39
N ALA A 302 48.36 -14.62 32.85
CA ALA A 302 49.55 -14.10 33.56
C ALA A 302 50.92 -14.07 32.84
N ALA A 303 51.58 -12.91 32.98
CA ALA A 303 52.95 -12.60 32.54
C ALA A 303 54.02 -13.19 33.52
N PRO A 304 55.34 -13.20 33.20
CA PRO A 304 56.19 -12.00 32.96
C PRO A 304 57.07 -12.16 31.68
N THR A 305 58.08 -11.34 31.31
CA THR A 305 58.84 -10.25 31.98
C THR A 305 59.33 -9.22 30.92
N MET A 306 59.81 -8.03 31.33
CA MET A 306 60.54 -7.09 30.46
C MET A 306 62.04 -7.44 30.33
N GLN A 307 62.62 -7.25 29.14
CA GLN A 307 64.02 -6.85 28.95
C GLN A 307 64.19 -6.03 27.64
N PRO A 308 64.96 -4.92 27.63
CA PRO A 308 65.17 -4.09 26.44
C PRO A 308 66.58 -4.29 25.82
N GLN A 309 66.68 -4.36 24.49
CA GLN A 309 67.99 -4.33 23.79
C GLN A 309 67.95 -3.55 22.45
N GLY A 310 68.66 -2.42 22.42
CA GLY A 310 69.67 -2.01 21.42
C GLY A 310 69.31 -1.87 19.92
N PRO A 311 69.60 -0.71 19.28
CA PRO A 311 69.59 -0.58 17.82
C PRO A 311 70.91 -1.05 17.17
N GLN A 312 70.83 -1.51 15.91
CA GLN A 312 71.98 -1.82 15.05
C GLN A 312 71.73 -1.25 13.63
N PHE A 313 72.78 -0.71 13.00
CA PHE A 313 72.76 -0.07 11.68
C PHE A 313 73.80 -0.72 10.72
N PHE A 314 73.66 -0.40 9.41
CA PHE A 314 74.66 -0.44 8.32
C PHE A 314 74.87 -1.72 7.46
N GLY A 315 74.92 -1.50 6.13
CA GLY A 315 75.62 -2.35 5.14
C GLY A 315 74.89 -2.61 3.81
N GLY A 316 75.30 -1.99 2.70
CA GLY A 316 74.87 -2.33 1.31
C GLY A 316 75.79 -3.37 0.63
N PRO A 317 75.96 -3.45 -0.72
CA PRO A 317 75.35 -2.69 -1.84
C PRO A 317 74.76 -3.62 -2.97
N PRO A 318 74.30 -3.11 -4.15
CA PRO A 318 73.59 -3.90 -5.17
C PRO A 318 74.43 -4.23 -6.44
N PRO A 319 73.93 -5.11 -7.34
CA PRO A 319 74.40 -5.15 -8.72
C PRO A 319 73.30 -5.20 -9.82
N GLY A 320 73.59 -4.55 -10.96
CA GLY A 320 73.40 -5.18 -12.28
C GLY A 320 72.15 -4.80 -13.11
N LEU A 321 72.36 -4.14 -14.25
CA LEU A 321 71.35 -3.76 -15.24
C LEU A 321 71.45 -4.60 -16.53
N SER A 322 70.36 -4.54 -17.34
CA SER A 322 70.33 -4.65 -18.83
C SER A 322 69.95 -6.01 -19.48
N PRO A 323 69.40 -6.03 -20.73
CA PRO A 323 68.41 -5.09 -21.29
C PRO A 323 67.34 -5.68 -22.28
N SER A 324 66.25 -4.91 -22.47
CA SER A 324 65.47 -4.69 -23.73
C SER A 324 65.01 -5.83 -24.68
N THR A 325 63.69 -5.91 -24.94
CA THR A 325 63.06 -5.48 -26.24
C THR A 325 61.51 -5.44 -26.17
N PRO A 326 60.79 -4.73 -27.07
CA PRO A 326 59.36 -4.41 -26.89
C PRO A 326 58.40 -4.96 -27.97
N SER A 327 57.09 -4.92 -27.67
CA SER A 327 55.94 -4.62 -28.56
C SER A 327 54.76 -5.61 -28.46
N THR A 328 53.57 -5.11 -28.10
CA THR A 328 52.44 -4.94 -29.05
C THR A 328 51.27 -4.21 -28.37
N LEU A 329 50.74 -3.18 -29.03
CA LEU A 329 49.54 -2.45 -28.61
C LEU A 329 48.29 -3.30 -28.89
N ARG A 330 47.36 -3.37 -27.93
CA ARG A 330 46.08 -4.08 -28.09
C ARG A 330 44.96 -3.10 -28.44
N THR A 331 44.47 -3.19 -29.67
CA THR A 331 43.41 -2.33 -30.24
C THR A 331 42.03 -2.60 -29.61
N PRO A 332 41.17 -1.59 -29.39
CA PRO A 332 39.78 -1.79 -28.96
C PRO A 332 38.88 -2.34 -30.09
N PRO A 333 37.78 -3.05 -29.76
CA PRO A 333 36.87 -3.64 -30.75
C PRO A 333 35.90 -2.63 -31.38
N ALA A 334 35.49 -2.89 -32.62
CA ALA A 334 34.60 -2.05 -33.42
C ALA A 334 33.10 -2.34 -33.18
N PRO A 335 32.20 -1.36 -33.41
CA PRO A 335 30.76 -1.52 -33.18
C PRO A 335 30.07 -2.33 -34.29
N GLN A 336 29.14 -3.21 -33.90
CA GLN A 336 28.34 -4.04 -34.81
C GLN A 336 27.06 -3.32 -35.28
N ARG A 337 26.68 -3.52 -36.55
CA ARG A 337 25.45 -2.96 -37.15
C ARG A 337 24.23 -3.85 -36.88
N PRO A 338 23.02 -3.30 -36.62
CA PRO A 338 21.82 -4.10 -36.40
C PRO A 338 21.26 -4.74 -37.68
N GLY A 339 20.80 -5.98 -37.58
CA GLY A 339 20.29 -6.79 -38.69
C GLY A 339 18.91 -6.41 -39.20
N ARG A 340 18.70 -6.59 -40.52
CA ARG A 340 17.57 -6.08 -41.33
C ARG A 340 16.20 -6.78 -41.12
N GLY A 341 16.02 -7.52 -40.02
CA GLY A 341 14.85 -8.39 -39.80
C GLY A 341 13.66 -7.78 -39.04
N ARG A 342 13.83 -6.64 -38.35
CA ARG A 342 12.80 -6.09 -37.44
C ARG A 342 11.76 -5.19 -38.12
N THR A 343 12.00 -4.73 -39.34
CA THR A 343 11.10 -3.81 -40.07
C THR A 343 9.86 -4.49 -40.66
N ALA A 344 9.94 -5.78 -41.02
CA ALA A 344 8.80 -6.52 -41.57
C ALA A 344 7.70 -6.78 -40.53
N ALA A 345 8.08 -7.12 -39.28
CA ALA A 345 7.12 -7.39 -38.20
C ALA A 345 6.30 -6.15 -37.80
N LEU A 346 6.92 -4.97 -37.80
CA LEU A 346 6.24 -3.70 -37.51
C LEU A 346 5.22 -3.31 -38.58
N ALA A 347 5.49 -3.62 -39.86
CA ALA A 347 4.56 -3.36 -40.96
C ALA A 347 3.29 -4.23 -40.86
N VAL A 348 3.43 -5.51 -40.47
CA VAL A 348 2.29 -6.42 -40.27
C VAL A 348 1.44 -5.98 -39.07
N ALA A 349 2.07 -5.59 -37.96
CA ALA A 349 1.35 -5.07 -36.79
C ALA A 349 0.55 -3.79 -37.11
N ALA A 350 1.12 -2.86 -37.87
CA ALA A 350 0.43 -1.65 -38.32
C ALA A 350 -0.77 -1.95 -39.25
N ALA A 351 -0.63 -2.92 -40.15
CA ALA A 351 -1.72 -3.35 -41.03
C ALA A 351 -2.90 -3.97 -40.26
N LEU A 352 -2.62 -4.82 -39.26
CA LEU A 352 -3.66 -5.42 -38.41
C LEU A 352 -4.39 -4.37 -37.56
N LEU A 353 -3.68 -3.38 -37.03
CA LEU A 353 -4.27 -2.23 -36.33
C LEU A 353 -5.19 -1.40 -37.25
N ALA A 354 -4.77 -1.13 -38.49
CA ALA A 354 -5.59 -0.41 -39.46
C ALA A 354 -6.89 -1.16 -39.78
N VAL A 355 -6.84 -2.49 -39.94
CA VAL A 355 -8.04 -3.33 -40.17
C VAL A 355 -8.96 -3.31 -38.94
N ALA A 356 -8.42 -3.42 -37.72
CA ALA A 356 -9.22 -3.37 -36.50
C ALA A 356 -9.95 -2.03 -36.32
N VAL A 357 -9.28 -0.91 -36.61
CA VAL A 357 -9.89 0.42 -36.62
C VAL A 357 -10.98 0.53 -37.69
N LEU A 358 -10.73 0.02 -38.91
CA LEU A 358 -11.72 0.06 -40.00
C LEU A 358 -13.00 -0.72 -39.64
N VAL A 359 -12.86 -1.89 -39.02
CA VAL A 359 -13.99 -2.70 -38.53
C VAL A 359 -14.74 -1.98 -37.40
N GLY A 360 -14.02 -1.36 -36.46
CA GLY A 360 -14.64 -0.56 -35.38
C GLY A 360 -15.46 0.61 -35.92
N VAL A 361 -14.92 1.36 -36.88
CA VAL A 361 -15.62 2.47 -37.55
C VAL A 361 -16.86 1.98 -38.31
N LEU A 362 -16.78 0.85 -39.02
CA LEU A 362 -17.93 0.26 -39.72
C LEU A 362 -19.05 -0.20 -38.76
N VAL A 363 -18.70 -0.70 -37.57
CA VAL A 363 -19.68 -1.05 -36.53
C VAL A 363 -20.35 0.20 -35.95
N LEU A 364 -19.59 1.25 -35.67
CA LEU A 364 -20.12 2.52 -35.17
C LEU A 364 -21.05 3.21 -36.18
N ILE A 365 -20.69 3.23 -37.47
CA ILE A 365 -21.54 3.76 -38.55
C ILE A 365 -22.86 2.96 -38.64
N ARG A 366 -22.83 1.63 -38.51
CA ARG A 366 -24.05 0.81 -38.49
C ARG A 366 -24.94 1.05 -37.26
N GLN A 367 -24.36 1.29 -36.08
CA GLN A 367 -25.15 1.63 -34.89
C GLN A 367 -25.77 3.04 -35.00
N ALA A 368 -25.02 4.02 -35.51
CA ALA A 368 -25.55 5.36 -35.77
C ALA A 368 -26.69 5.37 -36.81
N SER A 369 -26.66 4.44 -37.78
CA SER A 369 -27.68 4.35 -38.84
C SER A 369 -29.04 3.76 -38.39
N HIS A 370 -29.16 3.27 -37.15
CA HIS A 370 -30.39 2.65 -36.63
C HIS A 370 -31.22 3.53 -35.69
N SER A 371 -30.75 4.75 -35.41
CA SER A 371 -31.36 5.65 -34.41
C SER A 371 -31.92 6.93 -35.04
N ASP A 372 -32.78 6.82 -36.05
CA ASP A 372 -33.62 7.95 -36.48
C ASP A 372 -34.91 7.49 -37.18
N SER A 373 -36.01 7.40 -36.44
CA SER A 373 -37.38 7.24 -36.97
C SER A 373 -38.46 7.54 -35.93
N THR A 374 -38.50 8.76 -35.38
CA THR A 374 -39.79 9.37 -35.01
C THR A 374 -39.78 10.89 -35.15
N ALA A 375 -40.56 11.37 -36.12
CA ALA A 375 -40.92 12.77 -36.36
C ALA A 375 -41.45 13.48 -35.09
N LYS A 376 -41.59 14.82 -35.00
CA LYS A 376 -42.15 15.74 -36.02
C LYS A 376 -42.07 17.20 -35.53
N SER A 377 -41.92 18.18 -36.45
CA SER A 377 -42.40 19.60 -36.41
C SER A 377 -42.24 20.49 -35.15
N SER A 378 -42.02 21.81 -35.22
CA SER A 378 -42.08 22.73 -36.38
C SER A 378 -41.39 24.08 -36.11
N THR A 379 -40.80 24.66 -37.16
CA THR A 379 -40.65 26.11 -37.49
C THR A 379 -40.37 27.18 -36.42
N ALA A 380 -39.23 27.87 -36.60
CA ALA A 380 -38.98 29.29 -36.27
C ALA A 380 -39.81 30.23 -37.23
N PRO A 381 -39.78 31.60 -37.19
CA PRO A 381 -38.64 32.45 -36.79
C PRO A 381 -38.89 33.86 -36.14
N THR A 382 -37.81 34.40 -35.56
CA THR A 382 -37.30 35.80 -35.66
C THR A 382 -38.11 37.06 -35.27
N SER A 383 -37.50 37.80 -34.32
CA SER A 383 -37.37 39.28 -34.18
C SER A 383 -38.34 40.16 -33.36
N SER A 384 -37.71 41.21 -32.81
CA SER A 384 -38.20 42.50 -32.30
C SER A 384 -38.81 42.59 -30.89
N SER A 385 -38.12 43.40 -30.06
CA SER A 385 -38.59 44.05 -28.83
C SER A 385 -39.50 45.25 -29.19
N PRO A 386 -40.36 45.82 -28.31
CA PRO A 386 -39.86 46.53 -27.12
C PRO A 386 -40.69 46.37 -25.81
N ALA A 387 -40.12 46.93 -24.75
CA ALA A 387 -40.55 46.88 -23.35
C ALA A 387 -41.95 47.44 -23.02
N VAL A 388 -42.57 46.88 -21.98
CA VAL A 388 -43.53 47.58 -21.10
C VAL A 388 -43.30 47.19 -19.62
N ASN A 389 -43.04 48.23 -18.82
CA ASN A 389 -43.14 48.39 -17.36
C ASN A 389 -43.50 47.17 -16.47
N THR A 390 -42.54 46.79 -15.63
CA THR A 390 -42.80 46.22 -14.30
C THR A 390 -43.21 47.30 -13.31
N SER A 391 -44.20 46.99 -12.47
CA SER A 391 -44.47 47.71 -11.21
C SER A 391 -44.61 46.71 -10.06
N ALA A 392 -44.10 47.09 -8.89
CA ALA A 392 -43.89 46.28 -7.69
C ALA A 392 -45.15 45.51 -7.21
N THR A 393 -45.02 44.42 -6.43
CA THR A 393 -44.85 44.57 -4.96
C THR A 393 -44.35 43.29 -4.28
N SER A 394 -43.28 43.44 -3.51
CA SER A 394 -42.86 42.72 -2.29
C SER A 394 -43.18 41.22 -2.10
N ALA A 395 -42.13 40.40 -2.15
CA ALA A 395 -41.85 39.43 -1.10
C ALA A 395 -40.39 39.59 -0.66
N SER A 396 -40.18 40.02 0.58
CA SER A 396 -38.83 40.21 1.13
C SER A 396 -38.22 38.87 1.49
N SER A 397 -37.18 38.44 0.78
CA SER A 397 -36.21 37.47 1.27
C SER A 397 -34.90 38.20 1.54
N THR A 398 -34.73 38.64 2.80
CA THR A 398 -33.43 39.03 3.33
C THR A 398 -32.44 37.89 3.06
N PRO A 399 -31.23 38.15 2.52
CA PRO A 399 -30.16 37.19 2.68
C PRO A 399 -29.88 37.13 4.18
N SER A 400 -30.26 36.01 4.80
CA SER A 400 -29.83 35.73 6.17
C SER A 400 -28.32 35.68 6.12
N SER A 401 -27.66 36.67 6.72
CA SER A 401 -26.23 36.65 6.94
C SER A 401 -25.94 35.53 7.92
N ALA A 402 -25.79 34.31 7.37
CA ALA A 402 -25.27 33.18 8.10
C ALA A 402 -23.89 33.60 8.58
N LYS A 403 -23.73 33.71 9.90
CA LYS A 403 -22.40 33.89 10.49
C LYS A 403 -21.55 32.75 9.96
N SER A 404 -20.41 33.10 9.35
CA SER A 404 -19.35 32.12 9.09
C SER A 404 -19.13 31.32 10.35
N THR A 405 -19.19 30.01 10.21
CA THR A 405 -19.08 29.08 11.33
C THR A 405 -17.61 28.86 11.72
N GLY A 406 -16.67 29.30 10.89
CA GLY A 406 -15.25 28.95 11.00
C GLY A 406 -15.02 27.45 10.78
N VAL A 407 -15.92 26.79 10.03
CA VAL A 407 -15.94 25.34 9.85
C VAL A 407 -16.33 25.00 8.42
N VAL A 408 -15.33 24.68 7.59
CA VAL A 408 -15.53 24.06 6.28
C VAL A 408 -16.06 22.64 6.47
N PRO A 409 -17.20 22.26 5.85
CA PRO A 409 -17.72 20.90 5.90
C PRO A 409 -16.89 19.97 5.01
N VAL A 410 -16.81 18.69 5.40
CA VAL A 410 -16.04 17.65 4.68
C VAL A 410 -16.39 17.57 3.18
N SER A 411 -17.65 17.82 2.82
CA SER A 411 -18.12 17.83 1.43
C SER A 411 -17.50 18.92 0.56
N ALA A 412 -17.08 20.06 1.14
CA ALA A 412 -16.49 21.20 0.42
C ALA A 412 -14.96 21.09 0.25
N LEU A 413 -14.30 20.05 0.81
CA LEU A 413 -12.84 19.91 0.74
C LEU A 413 -12.30 19.71 -0.68
N ALA A 414 -13.13 19.29 -1.63
CA ALA A 414 -12.74 19.21 -3.04
C ALA A 414 -12.73 20.59 -3.73
N ASP A 415 -13.61 21.49 -3.30
CA ASP A 415 -13.86 22.79 -3.95
C ASP A 415 -12.87 23.87 -3.47
N VAL A 416 -12.33 23.72 -2.24
CA VAL A 416 -11.29 24.61 -1.71
C VAL A 416 -9.90 24.35 -2.29
N LEU A 417 -9.69 23.24 -3.01
CA LEU A 417 -8.45 23.02 -3.75
C LEU A 417 -8.36 23.93 -4.98
N LEU A 418 -7.15 24.27 -5.39
CA LEU A 418 -6.90 24.96 -6.65
C LEU A 418 -7.07 24.01 -7.85
N SER A 419 -7.56 24.55 -8.96
CA SER A 419 -7.59 23.89 -10.26
C SER A 419 -6.17 23.73 -10.82
N PRO A 420 -5.96 22.88 -11.85
CA PRO A 420 -4.67 22.77 -12.51
C PRO A 420 -4.17 24.10 -13.12
N GLU A 421 -5.09 24.95 -13.59
CA GLU A 421 -4.79 26.26 -14.16
C GLU A 421 -4.41 27.27 -13.07
N GLU A 422 -5.17 27.31 -11.97
CA GLU A 422 -4.88 28.14 -10.80
C GLU A 422 -3.52 27.79 -10.19
N LEU A 423 -3.18 26.49 -10.06
CA LEU A 423 -1.86 26.04 -9.60
C LEU A 423 -0.74 26.42 -10.56
N SER A 424 -0.91 26.13 -11.86
CA SER A 424 0.08 26.46 -12.90
C SER A 424 0.43 27.95 -12.87
N HIS A 425 -0.58 28.81 -12.74
CA HIS A 425 -0.39 30.25 -12.56
C HIS A 425 0.30 30.60 -11.23
N ALA A 426 -0.16 30.04 -10.10
CA ALA A 426 0.36 30.36 -8.76
C ALA A 426 1.84 29.99 -8.56
N VAL A 427 2.32 28.92 -9.20
CA VAL A 427 3.73 28.45 -9.12
C VAL A 427 4.60 28.82 -10.33
N GLY A 428 4.03 29.45 -11.36
CA GLY A 428 4.75 29.78 -12.60
C GLY A 428 5.13 28.57 -13.48
N ALA A 429 4.41 27.46 -13.34
CA ALA A 429 4.66 26.23 -14.08
C ALA A 429 3.94 26.23 -15.45
N PRO A 430 4.40 25.41 -16.43
CA PRO A 430 3.59 25.03 -17.59
C PRO A 430 2.26 24.38 -17.18
N SER A 431 1.39 24.08 -18.16
CA SER A 431 0.13 23.38 -17.93
C SER A 431 0.32 22.10 -17.12
N LEU A 432 -0.19 22.10 -15.89
CA LEU A 432 -0.12 20.96 -14.98
C LEU A 432 -1.28 20.00 -15.25
N THR A 433 -1.03 18.70 -15.11
CA THR A 433 -2.03 17.64 -15.29
C THR A 433 -2.18 16.84 -14.00
N VAL A 434 -3.41 16.49 -13.63
CA VAL A 434 -3.67 15.72 -12.40
C VAL A 434 -3.20 14.28 -12.60
N VAL A 435 -2.19 13.87 -11.82
CA VAL A 435 -1.66 12.50 -11.81
C VAL A 435 -2.17 11.68 -10.63
N LYS A 436 -2.60 12.35 -9.55
CA LYS A 436 -3.16 11.72 -8.35
C LYS A 436 -4.22 12.63 -7.75
N ASP A 437 -5.37 12.08 -7.38
CA ASP A 437 -6.40 12.76 -6.59
C ASP A 437 -6.93 11.75 -5.56
N GLN A 438 -6.90 12.10 -4.28
CA GLN A 438 -7.12 11.18 -3.17
C GLN A 438 -7.87 11.83 -1.99
N ASP A 439 -8.67 11.03 -1.30
CA ASP A 439 -9.42 11.36 -0.08
C ASP A 439 -8.92 10.59 1.16
N SER A 440 -7.72 10.01 1.08
CA SER A 440 -7.10 9.21 2.14
C SER A 440 -5.63 9.57 2.38
N MET A 441 -5.21 9.47 3.65
CA MET A 441 -3.82 9.60 4.08
C MET A 441 -2.96 8.45 3.52
N TRP A 442 -1.65 8.67 3.40
CA TRP A 442 -0.70 7.65 2.97
C TRP A 442 -0.35 6.72 4.14
N SER A 443 -0.29 5.41 3.89
CA SER A 443 -0.08 4.38 4.92
C SER A 443 1.38 4.15 5.33
N ASP A 444 2.32 4.85 4.70
CA ASP A 444 3.74 4.61 4.85
C ASP A 444 4.29 5.25 6.12
N THR A 445 5.37 4.66 6.66
CA THR A 445 6.07 5.15 7.84
C THR A 445 7.56 4.89 7.63
N ILE A 446 8.38 5.94 7.76
CA ILE A 446 9.81 5.87 7.44
C ILE A 446 10.67 5.35 8.61
N VAL A 447 11.97 5.22 8.35
CA VAL A 447 12.98 4.73 9.30
C VAL A 447 13.27 5.79 10.39
N ASP A 448 13.44 7.06 10.02
CA ASP A 448 13.60 8.19 10.97
C ASP A 448 12.23 8.78 11.35
N LYS A 449 11.55 8.11 12.30
CA LYS A 449 10.18 8.45 12.73
C LYS A 449 10.03 9.83 13.37
N ASP A 450 11.12 10.44 13.82
CA ASP A 450 11.06 11.74 14.50
C ASP A 450 11.03 12.92 13.51
N CYS A 451 11.23 12.66 12.22
CA CYS A 451 11.26 13.66 11.13
C CYS A 451 10.40 13.27 9.91
N ASP A 452 9.48 12.31 10.07
CA ASP A 452 8.65 11.79 8.98
C ASP A 452 7.74 12.86 8.35
N SER A 453 7.11 13.68 9.20
CA SER A 453 6.23 14.79 8.83
C SER A 453 6.89 15.90 8.04
N VAL A 454 8.23 15.91 7.90
CA VAL A 454 8.95 16.87 7.05
C VAL A 454 9.11 16.34 5.63
N VAL A 455 9.20 15.02 5.45
CA VAL A 455 9.58 14.38 4.18
C VAL A 455 8.39 13.68 3.49
N MET A 456 7.53 13.04 4.28
CA MET A 456 6.34 12.33 3.80
C MET A 456 5.09 13.16 4.01
N VAL A 457 4.60 13.75 2.93
CA VAL A 457 3.39 14.56 2.92
C VAL A 457 2.16 13.67 3.18
N ASN A 458 1.27 14.08 4.08
CA ASN A 458 -0.01 13.39 4.36
C ASN A 458 0.12 11.94 4.87
N ALA A 459 1.17 11.63 5.63
CA ALA A 459 1.32 10.33 6.27
C ALA A 459 0.26 10.11 7.38
N GLN A 460 -0.35 8.92 7.43
CA GLN A 460 -1.35 8.53 8.44
C GLN A 460 -0.80 8.62 9.88
N ALA A 461 0.51 8.45 10.06
CA ALA A 461 1.20 8.55 11.34
C ALA A 461 1.31 10.00 11.86
N ASP A 462 1.58 10.96 10.98
CA ASP A 462 1.72 12.40 11.28
C ASP A 462 0.41 12.96 11.90
N TYR A 463 -0.72 12.60 11.28
CA TYR A 463 -2.06 12.96 11.74
C TYR A 463 -2.66 11.99 12.78
N ALA A 464 -1.89 11.02 13.28
CA ALA A 464 -2.39 10.09 14.29
C ALA A 464 -2.72 10.83 15.61
N GLY A 465 -3.94 10.63 16.11
CA GLY A 465 -4.41 11.24 17.36
C GLY A 465 -4.66 12.75 17.28
N SER A 466 -4.54 13.40 16.12
CA SER A 466 -4.77 14.84 15.99
C SER A 466 -6.25 15.25 15.98
N GLY A 467 -7.17 14.29 15.83
CA GLY A 467 -8.61 14.57 15.72
C GLY A 467 -9.08 15.03 14.33
N TYR A 468 -8.24 14.85 13.29
CA TYR A 468 -8.65 15.09 11.91
C TYR A 468 -9.86 14.22 11.51
N THR A 469 -10.71 14.75 10.62
CA THR A 469 -11.98 14.14 10.23
C THR A 469 -11.99 13.65 8.79
N ALA A 470 -11.32 14.35 7.87
CA ALA A 470 -11.15 13.97 6.47
C ALA A 470 -9.93 14.66 5.84
N ILE A 471 -9.54 14.22 4.65
CA ILE A 471 -8.52 14.83 3.81
C ILE A 471 -9.01 14.88 2.36
N ARG A 472 -8.62 15.92 1.62
CA ARG A 472 -8.54 15.87 0.16
C ARG A 472 -7.14 16.28 -0.27
N SER A 473 -6.54 15.53 -1.20
CA SER A 473 -5.21 15.83 -1.73
C SER A 473 -5.13 15.58 -3.23
N ARG A 474 -4.31 16.38 -3.92
CA ARG A 474 -4.12 16.29 -5.37
C ARG A 474 -2.66 16.54 -5.71
N ALA A 475 -2.08 15.67 -6.53
CA ALA A 475 -0.74 15.80 -7.09
C ALA A 475 -0.84 15.99 -8.61
N LEU A 476 -0.06 16.93 -9.14
CA LEU A 476 -0.09 17.35 -10.52
C LEU A 476 1.33 17.45 -11.09
N GLN A 477 1.50 17.08 -12.35
CA GLN A 477 2.79 17.12 -13.04
C GLN A 477 2.66 17.77 -14.42
N ASP A 478 3.72 18.43 -14.88
CA ASP A 478 3.78 19.04 -16.21
C ASP A 478 3.89 17.98 -17.33
N ASN A 479 4.71 16.95 -17.10
CA ASN A 479 4.85 15.82 -18.01
C ASN A 479 5.12 14.51 -17.24
N PRO A 480 4.14 13.59 -17.13
CA PRO A 480 4.31 12.32 -16.42
C PRO A 480 5.40 11.37 -16.96
N LYS A 481 6.04 11.68 -18.09
CA LYS A 481 7.15 10.89 -18.68
C LYS A 481 8.54 11.48 -18.47
N ASP A 482 8.64 12.78 -18.16
CA ASP A 482 9.88 13.50 -17.83
C ASP A 482 9.48 14.64 -16.91
N VAL A 483 9.26 14.31 -15.64
CA VAL A 483 8.69 15.22 -14.64
C VAL A 483 9.70 16.32 -14.35
N ARG A 484 9.35 17.55 -14.68
CA ARG A 484 10.13 18.74 -14.30
C ARG A 484 9.46 19.51 -13.16
N TRP A 485 8.14 19.46 -13.09
CA TRP A 485 7.33 20.00 -12.01
C TRP A 485 6.49 18.89 -11.38
N ASP A 486 6.61 18.69 -10.08
CA ASP A 486 5.68 17.91 -9.25
C ASP A 486 5.10 18.86 -8.20
N VAL A 487 3.81 19.16 -8.33
CA VAL A 487 3.10 20.14 -7.51
C VAL A 487 1.94 19.44 -6.84
N GLY A 488 1.84 19.58 -5.53
CA GLY A 488 0.70 19.04 -4.81
C GLY A 488 0.20 19.92 -3.69
N GLN A 489 -1.06 19.65 -3.38
CA GLN A 489 -1.87 20.38 -2.41
C GLN A 489 -2.71 19.36 -1.63
N ALA A 490 -2.91 19.63 -0.34
CA ALA A 490 -3.80 18.87 0.51
C ALA A 490 -4.48 19.79 1.52
N VAL A 491 -5.74 19.48 1.79
CA VAL A 491 -6.56 20.09 2.83
C VAL A 491 -7.05 19.00 3.77
N VAL A 492 -6.84 19.20 5.07
CA VAL A 492 -7.19 18.24 6.12
C VAL A 492 -8.15 18.92 7.08
N SER A 493 -9.38 18.43 7.17
CA SER A 493 -10.39 19.01 8.08
C SER A 493 -10.26 18.45 9.49
N PHE A 494 -10.59 19.30 10.45
CA PHE A 494 -10.69 19.00 11.87
C PHE A 494 -12.10 19.29 12.37
N THR A 495 -12.42 18.84 13.58
CA THR A 495 -13.72 19.13 14.22
C THR A 495 -13.80 20.58 14.70
N ARG A 496 -12.65 21.20 15.04
CA ARG A 496 -12.55 22.57 15.56
C ARG A 496 -11.35 23.27 14.93
N ALA A 497 -11.44 24.60 14.74
CA ALA A 497 -10.33 25.42 14.27
C ALA A 497 -9.07 25.31 15.15
N GLU A 498 -9.27 25.29 16.47
CA GLU A 498 -8.20 25.10 17.45
C GLU A 498 -7.38 23.81 17.23
N ASP A 499 -8.02 22.71 16.81
CA ASP A 499 -7.32 21.45 16.57
C ASP A 499 -6.45 21.50 15.31
N ALA A 500 -6.86 22.26 14.29
CA ALA A 500 -6.07 22.52 13.08
C ALA A 500 -4.84 23.38 13.39
N THR A 501 -5.00 24.47 14.15
CA THR A 501 -3.88 25.33 14.59
C THR A 501 -2.89 24.56 15.48
N ASN A 502 -3.40 23.86 16.51
CA ASN A 502 -2.57 23.02 17.40
C ASN A 502 -1.76 21.97 16.63
N TYR A 503 -2.32 21.42 15.55
CA TYR A 503 -1.59 20.50 14.68
C TYR A 503 -0.42 21.21 13.96
N VAL A 504 -0.64 22.39 13.38
CA VAL A 504 0.40 23.17 12.68
C VAL A 504 1.50 23.59 13.64
N ASP A 505 1.17 24.12 14.82
CA ASP A 505 2.15 24.54 15.83
C ASP A 505 3.03 23.35 16.28
N ARG A 506 2.43 22.19 16.53
CA ARG A 506 3.14 20.96 16.87
C ARG A 506 4.04 20.49 15.73
N SER A 507 3.57 20.57 14.49
CA SER A 507 4.36 20.24 13.30
C SER A 507 5.52 21.22 13.09
N ALA A 508 5.34 22.52 13.35
CA ALA A 508 6.40 23.52 13.29
C ALA A 508 7.57 23.15 14.22
N GLU A 509 7.28 22.72 15.45
CA GLU A 509 8.29 22.28 16.42
C GLU A 509 8.98 20.96 16.05
N VAL A 510 8.31 20.06 15.32
CA VAL A 510 8.96 18.89 14.72
C VAL A 510 9.88 19.33 13.58
N TRP A 511 9.39 20.15 12.66
CA TRP A 511 10.14 20.64 11.51
C TRP A 511 11.41 21.37 11.95
N LYS A 512 11.32 22.27 12.95
CA LYS A 512 12.47 22.98 13.53
C LYS A 512 13.56 22.05 14.08
N LYS A 513 13.21 20.88 14.64
CA LYS A 513 14.17 19.85 15.11
C LYS A 513 14.82 19.03 13.99
N CYS A 514 14.23 19.06 12.80
CA CYS A 514 14.68 18.38 11.59
C CYS A 514 15.41 19.33 10.61
N ALA A 515 15.34 20.64 10.84
CA ALA A 515 16.01 21.66 10.04
C ALA A 515 17.52 21.41 9.91
N ASN A 516 18.06 21.66 8.73
CA ASN A 516 19.49 21.48 8.39
C ASN A 516 20.05 20.06 8.57
N ARG A 517 19.20 19.03 8.75
CA ARG A 517 19.60 17.61 8.83
C ARG A 517 19.36 16.90 7.50
N THR A 518 20.11 15.81 7.27
CA THR A 518 19.75 14.82 6.24
C THR A 518 18.88 13.75 6.89
N ILE A 519 17.68 13.53 6.35
CA ILE A 519 16.70 12.56 6.84
C ILE A 519 16.67 11.36 5.88
N ASN A 520 16.77 10.15 6.42
CA ASN A 520 16.60 8.92 5.65
C ASN A 520 15.09 8.59 5.56
N ALA A 521 14.52 8.73 4.37
CA ALA A 521 13.15 8.35 4.08
C ALA A 521 13.11 7.15 3.15
N ARG A 522 12.37 6.12 3.57
CA ARG A 522 12.03 4.97 2.72
C ARG A 522 10.54 5.06 2.37
N ALA A 523 10.24 5.27 1.10
CA ALA A 523 8.87 5.14 0.60
C ALA A 523 8.47 3.65 0.63
N SER A 524 7.23 3.34 1.01
CA SER A 524 6.70 1.99 1.25
C SER A 524 7.30 1.23 2.45
N GLN A 525 6.53 0.28 2.99
CA GLN A 525 7.01 -0.77 3.89
C GLN A 525 7.78 -1.89 3.15
N GLU A 526 7.97 -1.76 1.84
CA GLU A 526 8.81 -2.66 1.04
C GLU A 526 10.27 -2.66 1.55
N THR A 527 10.84 -3.84 1.72
CA THR A 527 12.22 -3.99 2.20
C THR A 527 13.28 -3.67 1.15
N ASN A 528 12.87 -3.34 -0.07
CA ASN A 528 13.73 -3.16 -1.25
C ASN A 528 13.61 -1.77 -1.90
N SER A 529 12.81 -0.84 -1.35
CA SER A 529 12.90 0.56 -1.78
C SER A 529 14.23 1.14 -1.29
N GLU A 530 14.96 1.78 -2.20
CA GLU A 530 16.22 2.45 -1.86
C GLU A 530 15.97 3.58 -0.86
N ASP A 531 16.88 3.74 0.09
CA ASP A 531 16.81 4.81 1.08
C ASP A 531 17.01 6.17 0.39
N LEU A 532 15.96 6.97 0.34
CA LEU A 532 16.01 8.32 -0.20
C LEU A 532 16.48 9.24 0.91
N MET A 533 17.73 9.70 0.79
CA MET A 533 18.30 10.69 1.71
C MET A 533 17.83 12.09 1.29
N TRP A 534 17.18 12.81 2.20
CA TRP A 534 16.67 14.18 1.96
C TRP A 534 17.36 15.17 2.86
N LYS A 535 18.11 16.11 2.29
CA LYS A 535 18.66 17.24 3.03
C LYS A 535 17.57 18.29 3.23
N VAL A 536 17.15 18.47 4.48
CA VAL A 536 16.19 19.50 4.90
C VAL A 536 16.94 20.83 5.06
N GLY A 537 16.35 21.91 4.56
CA GLY A 537 16.87 23.27 4.69
C GLY A 537 16.61 23.89 6.07
N PRO A 538 16.79 25.21 6.21
CA PRO A 538 16.22 25.94 7.34
C PRO A 538 14.69 25.87 7.30
N VAL A 539 14.07 25.96 8.47
CA VAL A 539 12.61 26.09 8.61
C VAL A 539 12.29 27.55 8.89
N SER A 540 11.42 28.12 8.06
CA SER A 540 10.81 29.43 8.27
C SER A 540 9.44 29.23 8.91
N ASP A 541 9.09 30.11 9.83
CA ASP A 541 7.81 30.16 10.53
C ASP A 541 7.41 31.64 10.55
N ALA A 542 6.66 32.03 9.52
CA ALA A 542 6.39 33.44 9.22
C ALA A 542 4.94 33.60 8.74
N ASP A 543 4.22 34.56 9.33
CA ASP A 543 2.85 34.89 9.00
C ASP A 543 1.85 33.71 9.14
N GLY A 544 2.14 32.76 10.05
CA GLY A 544 1.35 31.54 10.24
C GLY A 544 1.58 30.48 9.15
N ILE A 545 2.64 30.60 8.36
CA ILE A 545 3.06 29.64 7.34
C ILE A 545 4.42 29.06 7.74
N VAL A 546 4.41 27.80 8.13
CA VAL A 546 5.61 26.99 8.33
C VAL A 546 6.09 26.54 6.96
N SER A 547 7.37 26.70 6.64
CA SER A 547 7.92 26.27 5.35
C SER A 547 9.38 25.85 5.43
N THR A 548 9.78 24.96 4.52
CA THR A 548 11.18 24.53 4.38
C THR A 548 11.48 24.06 2.96
N THR A 549 12.75 23.75 2.68
CA THR A 549 13.18 23.11 1.45
C THR A 549 13.71 21.70 1.72
N ARG A 550 13.61 20.83 0.73
CA ARG A 550 14.14 19.47 0.74
C ARG A 550 14.87 19.19 -0.56
N VAL A 551 16.11 18.76 -0.47
CA VAL A 551 16.96 18.39 -1.61
C VAL A 551 17.30 16.90 -1.50
N PRO A 552 16.91 16.06 -2.47
CA PRO A 552 17.29 14.65 -2.48
C PRO A 552 18.78 14.48 -2.78
N GLU A 553 19.46 13.64 -2.01
CA GLU A 553 20.89 13.35 -2.19
C GLU A 553 21.12 12.52 -3.47
N GLY A 554 22.19 12.80 -4.21
CA GLY A 554 22.52 12.15 -5.49
C GLY A 554 21.76 12.70 -6.71
N ALA A 555 20.60 13.34 -6.54
CA ALA A 555 19.87 13.98 -7.63
C ALA A 555 20.26 15.46 -7.78
N ALA A 556 21.39 15.70 -8.46
CA ALA A 556 21.78 17.05 -8.85
C ALA A 556 20.62 17.72 -9.63
N ASN A 557 20.23 18.92 -9.18
CA ASN A 557 19.21 19.82 -9.74
C ASN A 557 17.75 19.63 -9.29
N ALA A 558 17.38 18.65 -8.45
CA ALA A 558 16.01 18.60 -7.89
C ALA A 558 15.93 19.38 -6.57
N MET A 559 14.98 20.31 -6.44
CA MET A 559 14.65 20.96 -5.17
C MET A 559 13.14 20.92 -4.94
N CYS A 560 12.73 20.50 -3.75
CA CYS A 560 11.36 20.62 -3.27
C CYS A 560 11.27 21.75 -2.24
N GLN A 561 10.18 22.51 -2.27
CA GLN A 561 9.77 23.42 -1.21
C GLN A 561 8.43 22.91 -0.65
N GLU A 562 8.28 22.95 0.66
CA GLU A 562 7.05 22.52 1.34
C GLU A 562 6.56 23.61 2.28
N ALA A 563 5.25 23.77 2.38
CA ALA A 563 4.60 24.66 3.33
C ALA A 563 3.39 24.01 4.00
N LEU A 564 3.16 24.43 5.24
CA LEU A 564 2.07 24.01 6.10
C LEU A 564 1.48 25.25 6.79
N SER A 565 0.15 25.36 6.80
CA SER A 565 -0.58 26.42 7.51
C SER A 565 -1.96 25.91 7.94
N SER A 566 -2.70 26.70 8.72
CA SER A 566 -4.10 26.43 9.07
C SER A 566 -4.97 27.65 8.80
N ARG A 567 -6.17 27.42 8.27
CA ARG A 567 -7.24 28.41 8.19
C ARG A 567 -8.54 27.74 8.63
N ASP A 568 -9.28 28.37 9.53
CA ASP A 568 -10.48 27.79 10.12
C ASP A 568 -10.22 26.37 10.66
N ASN A 569 -11.12 25.41 10.44
CA ASN A 569 -10.91 24.00 10.79
C ASN A 569 -10.05 23.20 9.78
N VAL A 570 -9.32 23.86 8.87
CA VAL A 570 -8.58 23.19 7.79
C VAL A 570 -7.08 23.44 7.93
N VAL A 571 -6.30 22.36 7.95
CA VAL A 571 -4.86 22.41 7.72
C VAL A 571 -4.60 22.34 6.22
N ILE A 572 -3.82 23.29 5.71
CA ILE A 572 -3.44 23.42 4.31
C ILE A 572 -1.97 23.01 4.19
N ARG A 573 -1.67 22.09 3.27
CA ARG A 573 -0.31 21.59 3.02
C ARG A 573 -0.01 21.59 1.53
N VAL A 574 1.14 22.13 1.16
CA VAL A 574 1.56 22.30 -0.25
C VAL A 574 2.99 21.86 -0.42
N TRP A 575 3.29 21.15 -1.51
CA TRP A 575 4.65 20.89 -1.97
C TRP A 575 4.82 21.28 -3.43
N VAL A 576 5.99 21.83 -3.77
CA VAL A 576 6.40 22.16 -5.13
C VAL A 576 7.82 21.64 -5.31
N CYS A 577 8.00 20.68 -6.20
CA CYS A 577 9.31 20.16 -6.59
C CYS A 577 9.61 20.55 -8.03
N GLN A 578 10.76 21.18 -8.25
CA GLN A 578 11.21 21.66 -9.55
C GLN A 578 12.62 21.11 -9.87
N ARG A 579 12.80 20.65 -11.12
CA ARG A 579 14.14 20.36 -11.67
C ARG A 579 14.77 21.61 -12.28
N ASP A 580 16.05 21.80 -11.97
CA ASP A 580 16.96 22.91 -12.35
C ASP A 580 16.89 24.19 -11.50
N GLY A 581 16.04 24.21 -10.47
CA GLY A 581 16.00 25.27 -9.45
C GLY A 581 15.35 26.59 -9.90
N GLY A 582 14.76 27.30 -8.95
CA GLY A 582 14.09 28.59 -9.17
C GLY A 582 13.51 29.15 -7.88
N ASP A 583 13.04 30.40 -7.94
CA ASP A 583 12.29 31.04 -6.86
C ASP A 583 10.88 30.44 -6.77
N MET A 584 10.78 29.31 -6.08
CA MET A 584 9.49 28.68 -5.77
C MET A 584 8.79 29.47 -4.66
N VAL A 585 7.49 29.72 -4.85
CA VAL A 585 6.67 30.51 -3.92
C VAL A 585 5.45 29.69 -3.49
N VAL A 586 5.68 28.63 -2.71
CA VAL A 586 4.61 27.84 -2.05
C VAL A 586 3.60 28.71 -1.28
N ARG A 587 4.02 29.88 -0.78
CA ARG A 587 3.18 30.86 -0.09
C ARG A 587 1.98 31.30 -0.94
N ASN A 588 2.16 31.58 -2.23
CA ASN A 588 1.06 31.98 -3.13
C ASN A 588 -0.05 30.92 -3.20
N VAL A 589 0.33 29.64 -3.13
CA VAL A 589 -0.59 28.50 -3.16
C VAL A 589 -1.30 28.35 -1.82
N ILE A 590 -0.57 28.50 -0.70
CA ILE A 590 -1.15 28.49 0.65
C ILE A 590 -2.20 29.61 0.79
N ASP A 591 -1.85 30.84 0.40
CA ASP A 591 -2.72 32.01 0.52
C ASP A 591 -3.99 31.85 -0.34
N ALA A 592 -3.85 31.41 -1.60
CA ALA A 592 -4.99 31.17 -2.49
C ALA A 592 -5.91 30.03 -2.03
N ILE A 593 -5.37 28.97 -1.40
CA ILE A 593 -6.20 27.93 -0.77
C ILE A 593 -6.85 28.48 0.51
N ALA A 594 -6.15 29.31 1.29
CA ALA A 594 -6.69 29.90 2.52
C ALA A 594 -7.87 30.85 2.24
N ASP A 595 -7.83 31.60 1.12
CA ASP A 595 -8.94 32.42 0.65
C ASP A 595 -10.14 31.56 0.21
N LYS A 596 -9.90 30.41 -0.45
CA LYS A 596 -10.96 29.44 -0.73
C LYS A 596 -11.54 28.82 0.55
N VAL A 597 -10.72 28.42 1.52
CA VAL A 597 -11.18 27.93 2.83
C VAL A 597 -12.07 28.98 3.52
N SER A 598 -11.63 30.24 3.56
CA SER A 598 -12.34 31.35 4.21
C SER A 598 -13.66 31.73 3.52
N SER A 599 -13.87 31.31 2.27
CA SER A 599 -15.13 31.52 1.53
C SER A 599 -16.10 30.33 1.63
N HIS A 600 -15.69 29.24 2.29
CA HIS A 600 -16.47 28.01 2.46
C HIS A 600 -16.72 27.64 3.94
N SER A 601 -16.47 28.55 4.91
CA SER A 601 -16.41 28.28 6.36
C SER A 601 -17.45 28.97 7.26
#